data_AF-A0A8H8MIG0-F1
#
_entry.id   AF-A0A8H8MIG0-F1
#
_cell.length_a   1.000
_cell.length_b   1.000
_cell.length_c   1.000
_cell.angle_alpha   90.00
_cell.angle_beta   90.00
_cell.angle_gamma   90.00
#
_symmetry.space_group_name_H-M   'P 1'
#
loop_
_entity.id
_entity.type
_entity.pdbx_description
1 polymer ?
#
loop_
_entity_poly.entity_id
_entity_poly.type
_entity_poly.pdbx_seq_one_letter_code
_entity_poly.pdbx_strand_id
1 'polypeptide(L)'
;MAAPLQIANIEEAEEAVKSYYREEDGTFLVVHHKGPSLLGFGNELNFSWALGPITLKATVNTALLSISAVLGVTVPFIGFITLAHISGDLKKGIETGIDVFVAKGSARLYLDGKDLHLELRLDSTFFKSIQGDYKLITISGRK
;
A
#
# COMPACT_ATOMS: atom_id res chain seq x y z
N MET A 1 -22.06 5.79 -6.18
CA MET A 1 -21.20 6.99 -6.30
C MET A 1 -20.85 7.41 -4.88
N ALA A 2 -19.61 7.27 -4.45
CA ALA A 2 -19.13 8.00 -3.28
C ALA A 2 -18.47 9.28 -3.82
N ALA A 3 -18.93 10.44 -3.38
CA ALA A 3 -18.31 11.71 -3.74
C ALA A 3 -16.84 11.72 -3.26
N PRO A 4 -15.91 12.39 -3.95
CA PRO A 4 -14.64 12.73 -3.33
C PRO A 4 -14.94 13.54 -2.08
N LEU A 5 -14.48 13.09 -0.91
CA LEU A 5 -14.62 13.80 0.34
C LEU A 5 -13.94 15.17 0.19
N GLN A 6 -14.73 16.23 0.03
CA GLN A 6 -14.29 17.59 0.26
C GLN A 6 -14.20 17.75 1.78
N ILE A 7 -13.03 17.50 2.35
CA ILE A 7 -12.79 17.67 3.79
C ILE A 7 -13.02 19.16 4.10
N ALA A 8 -14.18 19.47 4.67
CA ALA A 8 -14.60 20.85 4.90
C ALA A 8 -14.08 21.39 6.25
N ASN A 9 -13.72 20.51 7.18
CA ASN A 9 -13.20 20.87 8.50
C ASN A 9 -12.36 19.73 9.14
N ILE A 10 -11.69 20.06 10.24
CA ILE A 10 -10.72 19.19 10.94
C ILE A 10 -11.40 17.94 11.51
N GLU A 11 -12.64 18.07 11.99
CA GLU A 11 -13.39 16.96 12.62
C GLU A 11 -13.76 15.86 11.60
N GLU A 12 -14.19 16.25 10.40
CA GLU A 12 -14.43 15.32 9.29
C GLU A 12 -13.12 14.66 8.80
N ALA A 13 -12.01 15.39 8.87
CA ALA A 13 -10.68 14.84 8.58
C ALA A 13 -10.28 13.77 9.62
N GLU A 14 -10.53 14.03 10.90
CA GLU A 14 -10.21 13.10 11.99
C GLU A 14 -11.03 11.81 11.92
N GLU A 15 -12.33 11.90 11.62
CA GLU A 15 -13.16 10.71 11.41
C GLU A 15 -12.72 9.90 10.18
N ALA A 16 -12.39 10.58 9.07
CA ALA A 16 -11.85 9.91 7.89
C ALA A 16 -10.53 9.20 8.19
N VAL A 17 -9.61 9.85 8.93
CA VAL A 17 -8.34 9.26 9.36
C VAL A 17 -8.56 8.02 10.23
N LYS A 18 -9.50 8.06 11.18
CA LYS A 18 -9.86 6.88 12.00
C LYS A 18 -10.38 5.72 11.16
N SER A 19 -11.12 6.00 10.08
CA SER A 19 -11.64 4.94 9.19
C SER A 19 -10.54 4.23 8.38
N TYR A 20 -9.40 4.88 8.17
CA TYR A 20 -8.25 4.33 7.44
C TYR A 20 -7.16 3.77 8.35
N TYR A 21 -7.16 4.15 9.62
CA TYR A 21 -6.21 3.68 10.62
C TYR A 21 -6.60 2.31 11.17
N ARG A 22 -5.63 1.41 11.24
CA ARG A 22 -5.77 0.09 11.84
C ARG A 22 -5.02 0.07 13.17
N GLU A 23 -5.78 0.10 14.26
CA GLU A 23 -5.20 0.11 15.61
C GLU A 23 -4.35 -1.14 15.91
N GLU A 24 -4.67 -2.29 15.29
CA GLU A 24 -4.00 -3.57 15.52
C GLU A 24 -2.51 -3.55 15.15
N ASP A 25 -2.15 -2.89 14.04
CA ASP A 25 -0.79 -2.88 13.50
C ASP A 25 -0.21 -1.45 13.33
N GLY A 26 -0.98 -0.42 13.68
CA GLY A 26 -0.59 0.98 13.59
C GLY A 26 -0.48 1.48 12.15
N THR A 27 -1.09 0.78 11.19
CA THR A 27 -1.00 1.13 9.76
C THR A 27 -2.15 2.02 9.32
N PHE A 28 -1.92 2.76 8.23
CA PHE A 28 -2.96 3.49 7.50
C PHE A 28 -3.17 2.82 6.14
N LEU A 29 -4.42 2.59 5.75
CA LEU A 29 -4.79 2.08 4.44
C LEU A 29 -5.87 2.94 3.80
N VAL A 30 -5.57 3.48 2.63
CA VAL A 30 -6.52 4.25 1.81
C VAL A 30 -6.76 3.51 0.50
N VAL A 31 -8.01 3.13 0.24
CA VAL A 31 -8.41 2.51 -1.04
C VAL A 31 -8.96 3.60 -1.96
N HIS A 32 -8.22 3.89 -3.03
CA HIS A 32 -8.60 4.86 -4.05
C HIS A 32 -9.55 4.18 -5.03
N HIS A 33 -10.85 4.32 -4.78
CA HIS A 33 -11.86 3.92 -5.75
C HIS A 33 -11.79 4.87 -6.94
N LYS A 34 -11.06 4.50 -8.00
CA LYS A 34 -11.32 5.10 -9.31
C LYS A 34 -12.76 4.68 -9.66
N GLY A 35 -13.64 5.67 -9.82
CA GLY A 35 -15.00 5.46 -10.32
C GLY A 35 -14.98 4.65 -11.62
N PRO A 36 -16.13 4.10 -12.04
CA PRO A 36 -16.20 3.19 -13.18
C PRO A 36 -15.45 3.79 -14.36
N SER A 37 -14.41 3.10 -14.84
CA SER A 37 -13.81 3.37 -16.13
C SER A 37 -14.94 3.57 -17.14
N LEU A 38 -14.82 4.54 -18.05
CA LEU A 38 -15.86 4.94 -19.03
C LEU A 38 -16.41 3.78 -19.91
N LEU A 39 -15.86 2.57 -19.75
CA LEU A 39 -16.25 1.32 -20.42
C LEU A 39 -16.78 0.24 -19.46
N GLY A 40 -17.03 0.52 -18.17
CA GLY A 40 -17.65 -0.43 -17.23
C GLY A 40 -16.78 -1.58 -16.71
N PHE A 41 -15.52 -1.69 -17.13
CA PHE A 41 -14.58 -2.74 -16.69
C PHE A 41 -13.47 -2.15 -15.81
N GLY A 42 -13.77 -1.93 -14.53
CA GLY A 42 -12.77 -1.52 -13.55
C GLY A 42 -12.10 -2.74 -12.91
N ASN A 43 -11.15 -3.38 -13.60
CA ASN A 43 -10.34 -4.45 -13.02
C ASN A 43 -9.13 -3.93 -12.24
N GLU A 44 -9.03 -2.62 -12.02
CA GLU A 44 -7.91 -1.99 -11.32
C GLU A 44 -8.36 -1.50 -9.94
N LEU A 45 -7.66 -1.98 -8.91
CA LEU A 45 -7.81 -1.51 -7.54
C LEU A 45 -6.55 -0.72 -7.17
N ASN A 46 -6.74 0.56 -6.87
CA ASN A 46 -5.64 1.45 -6.45
C ASN A 46 -5.73 1.65 -4.94
N PHE A 47 -4.61 1.53 -4.25
CA PHE A 47 -4.56 1.78 -2.81
C PHE A 47 -3.22 2.36 -2.38
N SER A 48 -3.20 2.95 -1.20
CA SER A 48 -2.00 3.40 -0.53
C SER A 48 -2.00 2.85 0.89
N TRP A 49 -0.88 2.29 1.30
CA TRP A 49 -0.65 1.78 2.64
C TRP A 49 0.53 2.55 3.25
N ALA A 50 0.48 2.84 4.55
CA ALA A 50 1.57 3.49 5.24
C ALA A 50 1.74 2.96 6.66
N LEU A 51 2.98 2.94 7.13
CA LEU A 51 3.38 2.62 8.50
C LEU A 51 4.48 3.59 8.91
N GLY A 52 4.15 4.54 9.79
CA GLY A 52 5.07 5.62 10.15
C GLY A 52 5.61 6.35 8.91
N PRO A 53 6.93 6.40 8.69
CA PRO A 53 7.52 7.09 7.53
C PRO A 53 7.46 6.27 6.23
N ILE A 54 7.06 4.99 6.28
CA ILE A 54 7.00 4.10 5.11
C ILE A 54 5.67 4.26 4.39
N THR A 55 5.70 4.26 3.06
CA THR A 55 4.50 4.30 2.22
C THR A 55 4.64 3.34 1.04
N LEU A 56 3.60 2.55 0.81
CA LEU A 56 3.39 1.76 -0.40
C LEU A 56 2.24 2.36 -1.19
N LYS A 57 2.48 2.69 -2.46
CA LYS A 57 1.41 3.05 -3.42
C LYS A 57 1.29 1.92 -4.42
N ALA A 58 0.10 1.35 -4.59
CA ALA A 58 -0.08 0.16 -5.40
C ALA A 58 -1.33 0.22 -6.29
N THR A 59 -1.22 -0.43 -7.44
CA THR A 59 -2.30 -0.69 -8.40
C THR A 59 -2.33 -2.19 -8.66
N VAL A 60 -3.46 -2.82 -8.38
CA VAL A 60 -3.71 -4.25 -8.59
C VAL A 60 -4.66 -4.41 -9.76
N ASN A 61 -4.25 -5.17 -10.77
CA ASN A 61 -5.16 -5.65 -11.81
C ASN A 61 -5.76 -6.99 -11.36
N THR A 62 -7.03 -6.97 -10.92
CA THR A 62 -7.74 -8.13 -10.39
C THR A 62 -8.10 -9.16 -11.45
N ALA A 63 -8.16 -8.79 -12.74
CA ALA A 63 -8.40 -9.73 -13.84
C ALA A 63 -7.14 -10.52 -14.20
N LEU A 64 -5.98 -9.86 -14.20
CA LEU A 64 -4.69 -10.49 -14.49
C LEU A 64 -3.98 -11.02 -13.23
N LEU A 65 -4.48 -10.67 -12.05
CA LEU A 65 -3.82 -10.88 -10.76
C LEU A 65 -2.38 -10.39 -10.77
N SER A 66 -2.17 -9.20 -11.32
CA SER A 66 -0.87 -8.52 -11.33
C SER A 66 -0.90 -7.28 -10.46
N ILE A 67 0.27 -6.86 -10.00
CA ILE A 67 0.44 -5.64 -9.19
C ILE A 67 1.58 -4.79 -9.76
N SER A 68 1.44 -3.48 -9.60
CA SER A 68 2.51 -2.50 -9.74
C SER A 68 2.47 -1.62 -8.50
N ALA A 69 3.57 -1.55 -7.78
CA ALA A 69 3.66 -0.81 -6.54
C ALA A 69 5.00 -0.09 -6.39
N VAL A 70 4.97 1.03 -5.67
CA VAL A 70 6.14 1.83 -5.31
C VAL A 70 6.19 1.88 -3.80
N LEU A 71 7.24 1.29 -3.23
CA LEU A 71 7.56 1.39 -1.82
C LEU A 71 8.56 2.52 -1.63
N GLY A 72 8.29 3.38 -0.66
CA GLY A 72 9.17 4.50 -0.33
C GLY A 72 9.11 4.87 1.14
N VAL A 73 9.99 5.80 1.50
CA VAL A 73 10.10 6.38 2.84
C VAL A 73 10.11 7.89 2.74
N THR A 74 9.44 8.56 3.68
CA THR A 74 9.53 10.02 3.84
C THR A 74 10.52 10.35 4.94
N VAL A 75 11.65 10.94 4.57
CA VAL A 75 12.68 11.39 5.52
C VAL A 75 12.54 12.90 5.71
N PRO A 76 12.48 13.40 6.96
CA PRO A 76 12.49 14.84 7.21
C PRO A 76 13.63 15.54 6.47
N PHE A 77 13.37 16.73 5.93
CA PHE A 77 14.31 17.57 5.17
C PHE A 77 14.77 17.04 3.81
N ILE A 78 14.71 15.72 3.54
CA ILE A 78 15.07 15.13 2.24
C ILE A 78 13.83 14.90 1.37
N GLY A 79 12.70 14.56 1.98
CA GLY A 79 11.44 14.25 1.28
C GLY A 79 11.26 12.76 1.02
N PHE A 80 10.44 12.44 0.00
CA PHE A 80 10.10 11.06 -0.35
C PHE A 80 11.24 10.41 -1.15
N ILE A 81 11.70 9.26 -0.68
CA ILE A 81 12.73 8.45 -1.32
C ILE A 81 12.12 7.11 -1.70
N THR A 82 12.22 6.75 -2.97
CA THR A 82 11.79 5.42 -3.45
C THR A 82 12.78 4.36 -2.96
N LEU A 83 12.27 3.34 -2.27
CA LEU A 83 13.03 2.18 -1.82
C LEU A 83 13.04 1.09 -2.88
N ALA A 84 11.88 0.80 -3.48
CA ALA A 84 11.76 -0.20 -4.53
C ALA A 84 10.54 0.02 -5.42
N HIS A 85 10.68 -0.41 -6.67
CA HIS A 85 9.55 -0.66 -7.57
C HIS A 85 9.24 -2.16 -7.55
N ILE A 86 7.99 -2.51 -7.27
CA ILE A 86 7.53 -3.90 -7.17
C ILE A 86 6.49 -4.11 -8.26
N SER A 87 6.78 -4.94 -9.25
CA SER A 87 5.82 -5.30 -10.28
C SER A 87 5.89 -6.78 -10.61
N GLY A 88 4.74 -7.40 -10.85
CA GLY A 88 4.70 -8.83 -11.18
C GLY A 88 3.34 -9.49 -11.01
N ASP A 89 3.36 -10.82 -11.11
CA ASP A 89 2.20 -11.70 -10.95
C ASP A 89 2.04 -12.08 -9.47
N LEU A 90 0.90 -11.73 -8.89
CA LEU A 90 0.58 -12.00 -7.48
C LEU A 90 0.42 -13.49 -7.18
N LYS A 91 0.12 -14.33 -8.18
CA LYS A 91 0.01 -15.79 -7.99
C LYS A 91 1.33 -16.44 -7.61
N LYS A 92 2.45 -15.85 -8.03
CA LYS A 92 3.80 -16.37 -7.75
C LYS A 92 4.40 -15.77 -6.47
N GLY A 93 3.78 -14.70 -5.95
CA GLY A 93 4.44 -13.79 -5.02
C GLY A 93 5.56 -13.01 -5.71
N ILE A 94 5.89 -11.85 -5.16
CA ILE A 94 6.90 -10.96 -5.69
C ILE A 94 7.77 -10.51 -4.54
N GLU A 95 9.05 -10.80 -4.61
CA GLU A 95 10.04 -10.38 -3.62
C GLU A 95 11.02 -9.43 -4.28
N THR A 96 11.37 -8.36 -3.57
CA THR A 96 12.37 -7.39 -4.01
C THR A 96 13.36 -7.09 -2.89
N GLY A 97 14.63 -7.01 -3.24
CA GLY A 97 15.68 -6.56 -2.35
C GLY A 97 15.71 -5.03 -2.31
N ILE A 98 15.98 -4.48 -1.13
CA ILE A 98 16.13 -3.04 -0.90
C ILE A 98 17.56 -2.83 -0.43
N ASP A 99 18.34 -2.09 -1.22
CA ASP A 99 19.68 -1.64 -0.84
C ASP A 99 19.88 -0.24 -1.36
N VAL A 100 19.36 0.73 -0.61
CA VAL A 100 19.51 2.16 -0.88
C VAL A 100 20.16 2.84 0.32
N PHE A 101 20.73 4.03 0.11
CA PHE A 101 21.50 4.74 1.13
C PHE A 101 20.76 4.88 2.48
N VAL A 102 19.43 5.02 2.45
CA VAL A 102 18.62 5.25 3.64
C VAL A 102 18.03 3.99 4.27
N ALA A 103 18.03 2.84 3.59
CA ALA A 103 17.43 1.61 4.09
C ALA A 103 17.95 0.37 3.36
N LYS A 104 18.05 -0.74 4.08
CA LYS A 104 18.38 -2.06 3.54
C LYS A 104 17.37 -3.12 3.98
N GLY A 105 17.17 -4.16 3.19
CA GLY A 105 16.34 -5.30 3.55
C GLY A 105 15.56 -5.87 2.37
N SER A 106 14.31 -6.26 2.59
CA SER A 106 13.44 -6.83 1.57
C SER A 106 11.97 -6.49 1.77
N ALA A 107 11.23 -6.53 0.67
CA ALA A 107 9.78 -6.45 0.65
C ALA A 107 9.22 -7.59 -0.20
N ARG A 108 8.17 -8.24 0.29
CA ARG A 108 7.49 -9.32 -0.42
C ARG A 108 5.99 -9.08 -0.44
N LEU A 109 5.41 -9.07 -1.65
CA LEU A 109 3.97 -9.04 -1.87
C LEU A 109 3.50 -10.43 -2.27
N TYR A 110 2.49 -10.97 -1.60
CA TYR A 110 1.93 -12.28 -1.91
C TYR A 110 0.45 -12.37 -1.57
N LEU A 111 -0.21 -13.39 -2.12
CA LEU A 111 -1.59 -13.72 -1.77
C LEU A 111 -1.61 -14.84 -0.74
N ASP A 112 -2.35 -14.63 0.35
CA ASP A 112 -2.82 -15.69 1.24
C ASP A 112 -4.33 -15.86 1.04
N GLY A 113 -4.72 -16.90 0.30
CA GLY A 113 -6.09 -17.06 -0.19
C GLY A 113 -6.54 -15.90 -1.09
N LYS A 114 -7.36 -15.00 -0.53
CA LYS A 114 -7.83 -13.77 -1.22
C LYS A 114 -7.19 -12.50 -0.67
N ASP A 115 -6.39 -12.61 0.38
CA ASP A 115 -5.79 -11.47 1.05
C ASP A 115 -4.43 -11.18 0.42
N LEU A 116 -4.21 -9.92 0.05
CA LEU A 116 -2.92 -9.42 -0.38
C LEU A 116 -2.14 -9.02 0.87
N HIS A 117 -0.97 -9.61 1.04
CA HIS A 117 -0.07 -9.37 2.16
C HIS A 117 1.21 -8.68 1.69
N LEU A 118 1.78 -7.90 2.61
CA LEU A 118 3.08 -7.28 2.49
C LEU A 118 3.94 -7.72 3.68
N GLU A 119 4.92 -8.57 3.40
CA GLU A 119 5.99 -8.84 4.34
C GLU A 119 7.11 -7.82 4.11
N LEU A 120 7.47 -7.09 5.16
CA LEU A 120 8.55 -6.10 5.15
C LEU A 120 9.61 -6.48 6.15
N ARG A 121 10.87 -6.33 5.72
CA ARG A 121 12.06 -6.36 6.57
C ARG A 121 12.93 -5.20 6.16
N LEU A 122 13.01 -4.17 6.98
CA LEU A 122 13.73 -2.95 6.69
C LEU A 122 14.56 -2.53 7.88
N ASP A 123 15.86 -2.37 7.65
CA ASP A 123 16.79 -1.74 8.56
C ASP A 123 17.16 -0.36 8.03
N SER A 124 17.21 0.63 8.92
CA SER A 124 17.55 2.00 8.57
C SER A 124 18.30 2.69 9.70
N THR A 125 19.13 3.66 9.32
CA THR A 125 19.76 4.61 10.25
C THR A 125 18.80 5.74 10.64
N PHE A 126 17.73 5.98 9.86
CA PHE A 126 16.83 7.12 10.01
C PHE A 126 15.52 6.78 10.76
N PHE A 127 15.18 5.50 10.87
CA PHE A 127 14.00 5.03 11.58
C PHE A 127 14.29 3.67 12.21
N LYS A 128 13.50 3.30 13.23
CA LYS A 128 13.59 2.00 13.89
C LYS A 128 13.38 0.88 12.87
N SER A 129 14.16 -0.19 12.94
CA SER A 129 13.96 -1.37 12.09
C SER A 129 12.51 -1.84 12.11
N ILE A 130 11.98 -2.12 10.92
CA ILE A 130 10.61 -2.56 10.69
C ILE A 130 10.66 -4.00 10.19
N GLN A 131 9.98 -4.88 10.91
CA GLN A 131 9.76 -6.25 10.49
C GLN A 131 8.32 -6.64 10.79
N GLY A 132 7.60 -7.12 9.78
CA GLY A 132 6.21 -7.54 9.95
C GLY A 132 5.58 -8.07 8.66
N ASP A 133 4.44 -8.71 8.83
CA ASP A 133 3.53 -9.14 7.76
C ASP A 133 2.22 -8.37 7.94
N TYR A 134 1.86 -7.60 6.93
CA TYR A 134 0.72 -6.70 6.93
C TYR A 134 -0.27 -7.11 5.86
N LYS A 135 -1.48 -7.50 6.27
CA LYS A 135 -2.60 -7.65 5.34
C LYS A 135 -2.92 -6.29 4.75
N LEU A 136 -2.84 -6.13 3.43
CA LEU A 136 -3.19 -4.88 2.75
C LEU A 136 -4.68 -4.83 2.47
N ILE A 137 -5.16 -5.69 1.58
CA ILE A 137 -6.55 -5.70 1.09
C ILE A 137 -7.03 -7.12 0.86
N THR A 138 -8.35 -7.31 0.83
CA THR A 138 -8.96 -8.57 0.35
C THR A 138 -9.45 -8.39 -1.08
N ILE A 139 -8.94 -9.19 -2.02
CA ILE A 139 -9.38 -9.19 -3.41
C ILE A 139 -10.66 -10.03 -3.52
N SER A 140 -11.81 -9.35 -3.48
CA SER A 140 -13.11 -10.00 -3.67
C SER A 140 -13.46 -10.04 -5.17
N GLY A 141 -13.38 -11.23 -5.77
CA GLY A 141 -13.99 -11.45 -7.09
C GLY A 141 -15.50 -11.33 -6.99
N ARG A 142 -16.14 -10.54 -7.88
CA ARG A 142 -17.59 -10.64 -8.09
C ARG A 142 -17.87 -12.06 -8.59
N LYS A 143 -18.76 -12.78 -7.91
CA LYS A 143 -19.36 -14.01 -8.42
C LYS A 143 -20.22 -13.72 -9.63
#